data_AF-A0A1Z9J601-F1
#
_entry.id   AF-A0A1Z9J601-F1
#
_cell.length_a   1.000
_cell.length_b   1.000
_cell.length_c   1.000
_cell.angle_alpha   90.00
_cell.angle_beta   90.00
_cell.angle_gamma   90.00
#
_symmetry.space_group_name_H-M   'P 1'
#
loop_
_entity.id
_entity.type
_entity.pdbx_description
1 polymer ?
#
loop_
_entity_poly.entity_id
_entity_poly.type
_entity_poly.pdbx_seq_one_letter_code
_entity_poly.pdbx_strand_id
1 'polypeptide(L)'
;MAFEYPDFLSRSAPKTAIIYGQVTNPLRLWEAVNAGGDGLEPLSSQHALIQQSHGGFRLSSPGWMDFTFNERMTLTQTSELFLLCREKIMRSVSDFALPLRRFLEAYLDFVWAQTKTLQEEHKATGAGGGLFSAEDWGFSGWLPLPQAYILLPPTFDGGCAQFAEVDVVFWGAQRLIAVCLEGAGTPPPSKQRKRRYLFDEHPALDVISISREQVAEGQFPADLFPVALTRYWRDLPNPLGPAPPRLVLQTPS
;
A
#
# COMPACT_ATOMS: atom_id res chain seq x y z
N MET A 1 20.56 21.31 9.29
CA MET A 1 20.84 19.96 8.76
C MET A 1 20.21 19.89 7.38
N ALA A 2 20.93 19.44 6.36
CA ALA A 2 20.35 19.28 5.02
C ALA A 2 19.41 18.07 5.06
N PHE A 3 18.16 18.23 4.62
CA PHE A 3 17.26 17.11 4.43
C PHE A 3 17.79 16.27 3.27
N GLU A 4 18.02 14.97 3.47
CA GLU A 4 18.19 14.06 2.35
C GLU A 4 16.83 13.87 1.68
N TYR A 5 16.60 14.64 0.61
CA TYR A 5 15.42 14.46 -0.20
C TYR A 5 15.60 13.22 -1.07
N PRO A 6 14.66 12.28 -1.02
CA PRO A 6 14.69 11.14 -1.92
C PRO A 6 14.54 11.62 -3.37
N ASP A 7 15.26 10.99 -4.31
CA ASP A 7 15.27 11.34 -5.74
C ASP A 7 13.94 10.98 -6.41
N PHE A 8 12.95 11.83 -6.16
CA PHE A 8 11.55 11.72 -6.59
C PHE A 8 11.38 11.73 -8.12
N LEU A 9 12.30 12.36 -8.86
CA LEU A 9 12.23 12.53 -10.31
C LEU A 9 13.09 11.53 -11.08
N SER A 10 13.83 10.66 -10.38
CA SER A 10 14.63 9.62 -11.05
C SER A 10 13.75 8.73 -11.90
N ARG A 11 13.99 8.72 -13.21
CA ARG A 11 13.33 7.78 -14.12
C ARG A 11 13.79 6.34 -13.91
N SER A 12 15.02 6.16 -13.40
CA SER A 12 15.64 4.85 -13.23
C SER A 12 15.59 4.32 -11.80
N ALA A 13 15.46 5.16 -10.78
CA ALA A 13 15.42 4.73 -9.39
C ALA A 13 14.64 5.73 -8.51
N PRO A 14 13.33 5.94 -8.75
CA PRO A 14 12.55 6.91 -7.99
C PRO A 14 12.61 6.56 -6.51
N LYS A 15 12.96 7.55 -5.69
CA LYS A 15 12.83 7.46 -4.25
C LYS A 15 11.79 8.49 -3.80
N THR A 16 10.86 8.08 -2.95
CA THR A 16 9.94 9.02 -2.31
C THR A 16 9.57 8.54 -0.91
N ALA A 17 9.13 9.46 -0.06
CA ALA A 17 8.56 9.15 1.23
C ALA A 17 7.05 9.36 1.18
N ILE A 18 6.30 8.40 1.70
CA ILE A 18 4.85 8.46 1.82
C ILE A 18 4.52 8.42 3.29
N ILE A 19 3.90 9.48 3.79
CA ILE A 19 3.25 9.48 5.10
C ILE A 19 1.79 9.08 4.90
N TYR A 20 1.21 8.22 5.73
CA TYR A 20 -0.15 7.73 5.49
C TYR A 20 -0.92 7.43 6.77
N GLY A 21 -2.24 7.31 6.63
CA GLY A 21 -3.21 7.14 7.71
C GLY A 21 -3.65 8.48 8.33
N GLN A 22 -4.23 8.40 9.54
CA GLN A 22 -4.67 9.57 10.31
C GLN A 22 -3.48 10.37 10.86
N VAL A 23 -2.85 11.19 10.01
CA VAL A 23 -1.71 12.04 10.38
C VAL A 23 -2.12 13.51 10.41
N THR A 24 -1.97 14.14 11.57
CA THR A 24 -2.32 15.56 11.76
C THR A 24 -1.25 16.52 11.26
N ASN A 25 0.02 16.12 11.32
CA ASN A 25 1.15 16.93 10.86
C ASN A 25 2.19 16.06 10.13
N PRO A 26 2.05 15.87 8.80
CA PRO A 26 2.97 15.03 8.03
C PRO A 26 4.40 15.59 7.99
N LEU A 27 4.56 16.92 8.09
CA LEU A 27 5.88 17.55 8.14
C LEU A 27 6.65 17.16 9.41
N ARG A 28 6.00 17.24 10.57
CA ARG A 28 6.63 16.86 11.85
C ARG A 28 6.99 15.38 11.88
N LEU A 29 6.12 14.53 11.33
CA LEU A 29 6.41 13.09 11.25
C LEU A 29 7.60 12.84 10.32
N TRP A 30 7.65 13.51 9.16
CA TRP A 30 8.79 13.44 8.25
C TRP A 30 10.10 13.93 8.89
N GLU A 31 10.08 15.03 9.64
CA GLU A 31 11.24 15.50 10.39
C GLU A 31 11.73 14.46 11.42
N ALA A 32 10.82 13.80 12.13
CA ALA A 32 11.15 12.74 13.08
C ALA A 32 11.72 11.50 12.40
N VAL A 33 11.13 11.10 11.27
CA VAL A 33 11.62 10.01 10.42
C VAL A 33 13.03 10.34 9.93
N ASN A 34 13.21 11.50 9.28
CA ASN A 34 14.48 11.90 8.69
C ASN A 34 15.59 12.17 9.74
N ALA A 35 15.24 12.52 10.98
CA ALA A 35 16.19 12.65 12.08
C ALA A 35 16.73 11.28 12.57
N GLY A 36 16.05 10.17 12.23
CA GLY A 36 16.40 8.81 12.65
C GLY A 36 17.64 8.19 11.99
N GLY A 37 18.23 8.83 10.98
CA GLY A 37 19.44 8.37 10.27
C GLY A 37 19.21 7.18 9.31
N ASP A 38 20.31 6.61 8.80
CA ASP A 38 20.40 5.58 7.74
C ASP A 38 19.74 4.21 8.04
N GLY A 39 19.09 4.05 9.20
CA GLY A 39 18.52 2.78 9.68
C GLY A 39 17.00 2.69 9.61
N LEU A 40 16.32 3.56 8.86
CA LEU A 40 14.86 3.57 8.82
C LEU A 40 14.31 2.34 8.08
N GLU A 41 13.45 1.60 8.76
CA GLU A 41 12.65 0.56 8.13
C GLU A 41 11.84 1.16 6.97
N PRO A 42 11.82 0.48 5.81
CA PRO A 42 11.20 0.99 4.59
C PRO A 42 9.67 1.08 4.68
N LEU A 43 9.07 0.44 5.66
CA LEU A 43 7.64 0.46 5.91
C LEU A 43 7.40 0.41 7.42
N SER A 44 6.54 1.29 7.91
CA SER A 44 6.05 1.31 9.29
C SER A 44 4.53 1.33 9.30
N SER A 45 3.89 1.64 10.43
CA SER A 45 2.44 1.86 10.49
C SER A 45 1.98 3.22 9.96
N GLN A 46 2.89 4.18 9.75
CA GLN A 46 2.56 5.57 9.39
C GLN A 46 3.42 6.15 8.25
N HIS A 47 4.47 5.45 7.83
CA HIS A 47 5.31 5.89 6.72
C HIS A 47 5.76 4.71 5.86
N ALA A 48 6.04 5.01 4.59
CA ALA A 48 6.65 4.10 3.66
C ALA A 48 7.73 4.85 2.86
N LEU A 49 8.94 4.30 2.83
CA LEU A 49 10.04 4.78 2.02
C LEU A 49 10.10 3.93 0.75
N ILE A 50 9.83 4.58 -0.37
CA ILE A 50 9.85 3.98 -1.69
C ILE A 50 11.28 4.03 -2.20
N GLN A 51 11.82 2.86 -2.51
CA GLN A 51 13.09 2.70 -3.23
C GLN A 51 12.93 1.47 -4.12
N GLN A 52 13.42 1.52 -5.36
CA GLN A 52 13.26 0.39 -6.31
C GLN A 52 13.82 -0.95 -5.80
N SER A 53 14.82 -0.91 -4.91
CA SER A 53 15.38 -2.13 -4.31
C SER A 53 14.41 -2.87 -3.38
N HIS A 54 13.33 -2.24 -2.91
CA HIS A 54 12.51 -2.79 -1.81
C HIS A 54 11.35 -3.68 -2.26
N GLY A 55 11.24 -3.98 -3.56
CA GLY A 55 10.03 -4.63 -4.08
C GLY A 55 8.79 -3.77 -3.82
N GLY A 56 7.60 -4.30 -4.09
CA GLY A 56 6.35 -3.58 -3.81
C GLY A 56 5.71 -4.02 -2.49
N PHE A 57 4.86 -3.16 -1.93
CA PHE A 57 4.29 -3.42 -0.60
C PHE A 57 3.06 -4.31 -0.68
N ARG A 58 3.09 -5.40 0.07
CA ARG A 58 2.06 -6.42 0.16
C ARG A 58 1.44 -6.41 1.54
N LEU A 59 0.27 -7.01 1.68
CA LEU A 59 -0.32 -7.22 3.01
C LEU A 59 0.63 -8.02 3.92
N SER A 60 1.46 -8.92 3.38
CA SER A 60 2.51 -9.63 4.12
C SER A 60 3.77 -8.81 4.44
N SER A 61 3.92 -7.59 3.91
CA SER A 61 5.15 -6.80 4.10
C SER A 61 5.41 -6.51 5.58
N PRO A 62 6.67 -6.64 6.05
CA PRO A 62 7.00 -6.35 7.45
C PRO A 62 6.91 -4.86 7.76
N GLY A 63 6.77 -4.53 9.05
CA GLY A 63 6.84 -3.17 9.58
C GLY A 63 5.50 -2.42 9.68
N TRP A 64 4.52 -2.69 8.82
CA TRP A 64 3.20 -2.03 8.97
C TRP A 64 2.26 -2.78 9.91
N MET A 65 2.30 -4.11 9.93
CA MET A 65 1.36 -4.94 10.69
C MET A 65 1.59 -4.91 12.20
N ASP A 66 2.82 -4.71 12.68
CA ASP A 66 3.20 -4.65 14.12
C ASP A 66 2.31 -5.48 15.06
N PHE A 67 2.01 -6.73 14.69
CA PHE A 67 1.28 -7.62 15.58
C PHE A 67 2.18 -7.96 16.76
N THR A 68 1.65 -7.74 17.95
CA THR A 68 2.26 -8.22 19.19
C THR A 68 2.41 -9.74 19.14
N PHE A 69 3.39 -10.27 19.87
CA PHE A 69 3.59 -11.72 19.97
C PHE A 69 2.31 -12.45 20.42
N ASN A 70 1.55 -11.85 21.34
CA ASN A 70 0.30 -12.40 21.83
C ASN A 70 -0.76 -12.49 20.73
N GLU A 71 -0.95 -11.43 19.93
CA GLU A 71 -1.88 -11.47 18.79
C GLU A 71 -1.49 -12.58 17.81
N ARG A 72 -0.20 -12.73 17.48
CA ARG A 72 0.26 -13.81 16.58
C ARG A 72 0.06 -15.21 17.15
N MET A 73 0.19 -15.40 18.46
CA MET A 73 0.02 -16.69 19.12
C MET A 73 -1.45 -17.08 19.31
N THR A 74 -2.35 -16.10 19.39
CA THR A 74 -3.80 -16.36 19.51
C THR A 74 -4.47 -16.69 18.18
N LEU A 75 -3.83 -16.35 17.06
CA LEU A 75 -4.41 -16.53 15.73
C LEU A 75 -4.06 -17.92 15.21
N THR A 76 -5.09 -18.75 15.07
CA THR A 76 -4.93 -20.12 14.61
C THR A 76 -5.32 -20.29 13.14
N GLN A 77 -6.03 -19.31 12.57
CA GLN A 77 -6.51 -19.33 11.20
C GLN A 77 -6.04 -18.12 10.38
N THR A 78 -5.71 -18.36 9.12
CA THR A 78 -5.29 -17.33 8.15
C THR A 78 -6.38 -16.28 7.92
N SER A 79 -7.65 -16.67 7.92
CA SER A 79 -8.81 -15.76 7.86
C SER A 79 -8.89 -14.77 9.03
N GLU A 80 -8.60 -15.19 10.26
CA GLU A 80 -8.58 -14.31 11.44
C GLU A 80 -7.47 -13.26 11.32
N LEU A 81 -6.28 -13.66 10.85
CA LEU A 81 -5.18 -12.74 10.56
C LEU A 81 -5.57 -11.72 9.49
N PHE A 82 -6.28 -12.14 8.43
CA PHE A 82 -6.73 -11.23 7.38
C PHE A 82 -7.76 -10.22 7.92
N LEU A 83 -8.67 -10.64 8.80
CA LEU A 83 -9.61 -9.74 9.46
C LEU A 83 -8.88 -8.71 10.34
N LEU A 84 -7.83 -9.09 11.05
CA LEU A 84 -7.02 -8.14 11.80
C LEU A 84 -6.27 -7.16 10.90
N CYS A 85 -5.73 -7.61 9.76
CA CYS A 85 -5.16 -6.72 8.74
C CYS A 85 -6.20 -5.70 8.26
N ARG A 86 -7.41 -6.17 7.95
CA ARG A 86 -8.54 -5.33 7.55
C ARG A 86 -8.86 -4.30 8.64
N GLU A 87 -9.05 -4.74 9.88
CA GLU A 87 -9.32 -3.82 10.99
C GLU A 87 -8.24 -2.77 11.17
N LYS A 88 -6.95 -3.17 11.07
CA LYS A 88 -5.83 -2.24 11.22
C LYS A 88 -5.81 -1.18 10.12
N ILE A 89 -6.04 -1.57 8.87
CA ILE A 89 -6.19 -0.62 7.74
C ILE A 89 -7.38 0.31 7.99
N MET A 90 -8.51 -0.22 8.44
CA MET A 90 -9.71 0.58 8.68
C MET A 90 -9.59 1.53 9.88
N ARG A 91 -8.79 1.18 10.89
CA ARG A 91 -8.48 2.06 12.04
C ARG A 91 -7.52 3.18 11.67
N SER A 92 -6.69 3.01 10.64
CA SER A 92 -5.78 4.06 10.17
C SER A 92 -6.48 5.13 9.33
N VAL A 93 -7.79 5.02 9.10
CA VAL A 93 -8.60 5.95 8.30
C VAL A 93 -9.63 6.67 9.15
N SER A 94 -9.83 7.97 8.89
CA SER A 94 -10.86 8.76 9.56
C SER A 94 -12.26 8.16 9.41
N ASP A 95 -13.02 8.11 10.50
CA ASP A 95 -14.43 7.67 10.49
C ASP A 95 -15.32 8.54 9.60
N PHE A 96 -14.92 9.79 9.36
CA PHE A 96 -15.64 10.74 8.50
C PHE A 96 -15.32 10.55 7.01
N ALA A 97 -14.27 9.80 6.66
CA ALA A 97 -13.86 9.55 5.29
C ALA A 97 -14.65 8.37 4.68
N LEU A 98 -15.98 8.46 4.69
CA LEU A 98 -16.87 7.37 4.27
C LEU A 98 -16.58 6.81 2.86
N PRO A 99 -16.32 7.62 1.82
CA PRO A 99 -15.97 7.10 0.50
C PRO A 99 -14.68 6.26 0.53
N LEU A 100 -13.67 6.74 1.24
CA LEU A 100 -12.40 6.03 1.40
C LEU A 100 -12.57 4.71 2.14
N ARG A 101 -13.34 4.70 3.23
CA ARG A 101 -13.66 3.48 3.98
C ARG A 101 -14.35 2.44 3.07
N ARG A 102 -15.35 2.85 2.30
CA ARG A 102 -16.05 1.98 1.34
C ARG A 102 -15.11 1.44 0.26
N PHE A 103 -14.25 2.29 -0.29
CA PHE A 103 -13.25 1.86 -1.29
C PHE A 103 -12.32 0.79 -0.73
N LEU A 104 -11.80 0.99 0.50
CA LEU A 104 -10.90 0.04 1.15
C LEU A 104 -11.60 -1.28 1.49
N GLU A 105 -12.84 -1.23 1.97
CA GLU A 105 -13.67 -2.42 2.19
C GLU A 105 -13.86 -3.20 0.89
N ALA A 106 -14.28 -2.52 -0.19
CA ALA A 106 -14.45 -3.14 -1.49
C ALA A 106 -13.15 -3.75 -2.04
N TYR A 107 -12.02 -3.06 -1.87
CA TYR A 107 -10.70 -3.59 -2.25
C TYR A 107 -10.32 -4.85 -1.47
N LEU A 108 -10.50 -4.85 -0.14
CA LEU A 108 -10.16 -6.01 0.69
C LEU A 108 -11.11 -7.18 0.45
N ASP A 109 -12.39 -6.91 0.19
CA ASP A 109 -13.37 -7.91 -0.23
C ASP A 109 -13.01 -8.50 -1.60
N PHE A 110 -12.55 -7.66 -2.54
CA PHE A 110 -12.00 -8.10 -3.81
C PHE A 110 -10.80 -9.03 -3.63
N VAL A 111 -9.78 -8.62 -2.85
CA VAL A 111 -8.59 -9.44 -2.56
C VAL A 111 -9.00 -10.79 -1.96
N TRP A 112 -9.91 -10.77 -0.98
CA TRP A 112 -10.36 -12.01 -0.35
C TRP A 112 -11.14 -12.90 -1.32
N ALA A 113 -11.99 -12.34 -2.18
CA ALA A 113 -12.72 -13.11 -3.19
C ALA A 113 -11.77 -13.80 -4.20
N GLN A 114 -10.64 -13.18 -4.54
CA GLN A 114 -9.64 -13.79 -5.43
C GLN A 114 -9.03 -15.07 -4.86
N THR A 115 -8.92 -15.20 -3.53
CA THR A 115 -8.41 -16.43 -2.90
C THR A 115 -9.25 -17.66 -3.24
N LYS A 116 -10.58 -17.51 -3.36
CA LYS A 116 -11.49 -18.60 -3.73
C LYS A 116 -11.31 -19.01 -5.19
N THR A 117 -11.23 -18.05 -6.09
CA THR A 117 -10.96 -18.29 -7.52
C THR A 117 -9.64 -19.05 -7.70
N LEU A 118 -8.60 -18.62 -7.00
CA LEU A 118 -7.29 -19.29 -6.98
C LEU A 118 -7.37 -20.72 -6.46
N GLN A 119 -8.19 -20.98 -5.44
CA GLN A 119 -8.41 -22.33 -4.93
C GLN A 119 -8.98 -23.26 -6.00
N GLU A 120 -9.93 -22.77 -6.79
CA GLU A 120 -10.58 -23.52 -7.87
C GLU A 120 -9.60 -23.80 -9.01
N GLU A 121 -8.81 -22.79 -9.42
CA GLU A 121 -7.75 -22.93 -10.43
C GLU A 121 -6.66 -23.95 -10.03
N HIS A 122 -6.22 -23.93 -8.76
CA HIS A 122 -5.23 -24.89 -8.26
C HIS A 122 -5.76 -26.31 -8.09
N LYS A 123 -7.05 -26.46 -7.73
CA LYS A 123 -7.71 -27.77 -7.70
C LYS A 123 -7.81 -28.35 -9.11
N ALA A 124 -8.12 -27.53 -10.12
CA ALA A 124 -8.26 -27.97 -11.50
C ALA A 124 -6.92 -28.38 -12.15
N THR A 125 -5.81 -27.73 -11.77
CA THR A 125 -4.48 -27.99 -12.34
C THR A 125 -3.68 -29.07 -11.60
N GLY A 126 -4.16 -29.58 -10.46
CA GLY A 126 -3.46 -30.58 -9.64
C GLY A 126 -2.18 -30.07 -8.96
N ALA A 127 -1.89 -28.76 -9.08
CA ALA A 127 -0.70 -28.12 -8.53
C ALA A 127 -0.78 -27.80 -7.03
N GLY A 128 -1.94 -28.02 -6.40
CA GLY A 128 -2.19 -27.78 -4.98
C GLY A 128 -1.65 -28.88 -4.07
N GLY A 129 -0.33 -29.07 -4.02
CA GLY A 129 0.29 -29.77 -2.88
C GLY A 129 -0.06 -29.02 -1.60
N GLY A 130 -0.60 -29.73 -0.58
CA GLY A 130 -1.24 -29.17 0.63
C GLY A 130 -0.35 -28.38 1.60
N LEU A 131 0.70 -27.72 1.12
CA LEU A 131 1.60 -26.85 1.87
C LEU A 131 1.00 -25.47 2.17
N PHE A 132 0.07 -24.99 1.33
CA PHE A 132 -0.57 -23.68 1.48
C PHE A 132 -2.09 -23.79 1.36
N SER A 133 -2.79 -23.01 2.18
CA SER A 133 -4.22 -22.78 2.05
C SER A 133 -4.47 -21.73 0.95
N ALA A 134 -5.69 -21.75 0.39
CA ALA A 134 -6.10 -20.70 -0.54
C ALA A 134 -6.06 -19.30 0.08
N GLU A 135 -6.35 -19.21 1.38
CA GLU A 135 -6.40 -17.96 2.14
C GLU A 135 -5.02 -17.29 2.24
N ASP A 136 -3.93 -18.06 2.17
CA ASP A 136 -2.57 -17.53 2.22
C ASP A 136 -2.27 -16.59 1.04
N TRP A 137 -3.00 -16.74 -0.08
CA TRP A 137 -2.91 -15.84 -1.21
C TRP A 137 -3.48 -14.45 -0.92
N GLY A 138 -4.35 -14.29 0.07
CA GLY A 138 -4.88 -12.99 0.48
C GLY A 138 -3.76 -12.03 0.90
N PHE A 139 -2.71 -12.55 1.54
CA PHE A 139 -1.55 -11.76 1.98
C PHE A 139 -0.62 -11.34 0.84
N SER A 140 -0.81 -11.92 -0.35
CA SER A 140 -0.12 -11.51 -1.57
C SER A 140 -0.78 -10.29 -2.22
N GLY A 141 -1.97 -9.87 -1.74
CA GLY A 141 -2.59 -8.61 -2.15
C GLY A 141 -1.69 -7.42 -1.86
N TRP A 142 -1.80 -6.37 -2.69
CA TRP A 142 -1.06 -5.13 -2.48
C TRP A 142 -1.53 -4.42 -1.20
N LEU A 143 -0.61 -3.80 -0.47
CA LEU A 143 -0.94 -3.02 0.72
C LEU A 143 -1.48 -1.64 0.31
N PRO A 144 -2.74 -1.29 0.64
CA PRO A 144 -3.21 0.07 0.48
C PRO A 144 -2.60 0.97 1.56
N LEU A 145 -2.07 2.12 1.15
CA LEU A 145 -1.61 3.20 2.02
C LEU A 145 -2.66 4.32 1.99
N PRO A 146 -3.64 4.34 2.91
CA PRO A 146 -4.75 5.27 2.85
C PRO A 146 -4.39 6.66 3.39
N GLN A 147 -5.13 7.70 2.99
CA GLN A 147 -4.89 9.11 3.38
C GLN A 147 -3.42 9.51 3.21
N ALA A 148 -2.88 9.27 2.01
CA ALA A 148 -1.46 9.37 1.75
C ALA A 148 -1.00 10.79 1.44
N TYR A 149 0.17 11.12 1.96
CA TYR A 149 0.93 12.36 1.76
C TYR A 149 2.25 11.98 1.11
N ILE A 150 2.35 12.19 -0.20
CA ILE A 150 3.56 11.88 -0.97
C ILE A 150 4.49 13.08 -0.92
N LEU A 151 5.72 12.89 -0.43
CA LEU A 151 6.75 13.92 -0.35
C LEU A 151 7.09 14.44 -1.75
N LEU A 152 7.03 15.75 -1.92
CA LEU A 152 7.44 16.45 -3.13
C LEU A 152 8.92 16.80 -3.08
N PRO A 153 9.59 16.90 -4.24
CA PRO A 153 10.99 17.27 -4.30
C PRO A 153 11.22 18.70 -3.83
N PRO A 154 12.44 19.02 -3.34
CA PRO A 154 12.76 20.34 -2.81
C PRO A 154 12.64 21.46 -3.85
N THR A 155 12.70 21.11 -5.14
CA THR A 155 12.51 22.00 -6.28
C THR A 155 11.10 22.57 -6.38
N PHE A 156 10.09 21.96 -5.73
CA PHE A 156 8.71 22.43 -5.80
C PHE A 156 8.46 23.76 -5.09
N ASP A 157 9.07 23.99 -3.92
CA ASP A 157 8.83 25.20 -3.11
C ASP A 157 10.05 25.58 -2.23
N GLY A 158 11.18 25.86 -2.89
CA GLY A 158 12.31 26.54 -2.24
C GLY A 158 13.01 25.75 -1.12
N GLY A 159 12.95 24.41 -1.14
CA GLY A 159 13.69 23.54 -0.22
C GLY A 159 12.96 23.16 1.08
N CYS A 160 11.73 23.62 1.30
CA CYS A 160 10.88 23.13 2.40
C CYS A 160 10.15 21.84 2.00
N ALA A 161 10.01 20.89 2.93
CA ALA A 161 9.31 19.64 2.66
C ALA A 161 7.82 19.90 2.47
N GLN A 162 7.30 19.51 1.31
CA GLN A 162 5.89 19.67 0.91
C GLN A 162 5.32 18.32 0.53
N PHE A 163 4.01 18.14 0.70
CA PHE A 163 3.34 16.87 0.40
C PHE A 163 2.15 17.07 -0.53
N ALA A 164 2.04 16.19 -1.52
CA ALA A 164 0.83 16.02 -2.30
C ALA A 164 -0.08 14.97 -1.64
N GLU A 165 -1.32 15.35 -1.37
CA GLU A 165 -2.31 14.50 -0.70
C GLU A 165 -3.07 13.66 -1.72
N VAL A 166 -3.24 12.36 -1.50
CA VAL A 166 -4.09 11.46 -2.31
C VAL A 166 -4.84 10.49 -1.39
N ASP A 167 -5.93 9.89 -1.87
CA ASP A 167 -6.82 9.11 -1.00
C ASP A 167 -6.24 7.74 -0.65
N VAL A 168 -5.65 7.04 -1.62
CA VAL A 168 -4.90 5.79 -1.40
C VAL A 168 -3.68 5.74 -2.31
N VAL A 169 -2.59 5.17 -1.83
CA VAL A 169 -1.44 4.78 -2.66
C VAL A 169 -1.20 3.29 -2.60
N PHE A 170 -0.88 2.68 -3.73
CA PHE A 170 -0.25 1.37 -3.81
C PHE A 170 1.15 1.51 -4.38
N TRP A 171 2.09 0.72 -3.85
CA TRP A 171 3.43 0.60 -4.41
C TRP A 171 3.63 -0.76 -5.06
N GLY A 172 3.60 -0.78 -6.40
CA GLY A 172 3.70 -1.98 -7.23
C GLY A 172 5.13 -2.38 -7.60
N ALA A 173 6.13 -2.08 -6.76
CA ALA A 173 7.58 -2.28 -6.99
C ALA A 173 8.23 -1.40 -8.07
N GLN A 174 7.51 -1.07 -9.14
CA GLN A 174 8.02 -0.23 -10.24
C GLN A 174 7.25 1.08 -10.36
N ARG A 175 5.95 1.07 -10.04
CA ARG A 175 5.05 2.20 -10.22
C ARG A 175 4.25 2.44 -8.96
N LEU A 176 4.09 3.70 -8.63
CA LEU A 176 3.11 4.17 -7.66
C LEU A 176 1.75 4.25 -8.34
N ILE A 177 0.71 3.82 -7.65
CA ILE A 177 -0.67 3.98 -8.11
C ILE A 177 -1.35 4.88 -7.09
N ALA A 178 -1.61 6.13 -7.46
CA ALA A 178 -2.35 7.07 -6.63
C ALA A 178 -3.84 7.03 -7.01
N VAL A 179 -4.68 6.69 -6.05
CA VAL A 179 -6.14 6.71 -6.18
C VAL A 179 -6.66 8.03 -5.62
N CYS A 180 -7.45 8.74 -6.42
CA CYS A 180 -8.18 9.93 -6.04
C CYS A 180 -9.67 9.65 -6.11
N LEU A 181 -10.35 9.74 -4.96
CA LEU A 181 -11.80 9.60 -4.88
C LEU A 181 -12.43 10.96 -5.15
N GLU A 182 -13.12 11.08 -6.27
CA GLU A 182 -13.74 12.33 -6.70
C GLU A 182 -15.03 12.57 -5.91
N GLY A 183 -15.18 13.81 -5.43
CA GLY A 183 -16.35 14.26 -4.68
C GLY A 183 -16.83 15.63 -5.14
N ALA A 184 -17.91 16.12 -4.52
CA ALA A 184 -18.54 17.38 -4.92
C ALA A 184 -17.71 18.64 -4.58
N GLY A 185 -16.69 18.51 -3.72
CA GLY A 185 -15.86 19.64 -3.30
C GLY A 185 -14.61 19.78 -4.16
N THR A 186 -14.43 20.95 -4.78
CA THR A 186 -13.15 21.29 -5.40
C THR A 186 -12.10 21.46 -4.30
N PRO A 187 -10.96 20.73 -4.35
CA PRO A 187 -9.90 20.91 -3.36
C PRO A 187 -9.35 22.35 -3.42
N PRO A 188 -8.85 22.90 -2.29
CA PRO A 188 -8.22 24.22 -2.27
C PRO A 188 -7.11 24.34 -3.33
N PRO A 189 -6.90 25.52 -3.94
CA PRO A 189 -5.91 25.71 -5.00
C PRO A 189 -4.49 25.26 -4.63
N SER A 190 -4.10 25.41 -3.36
CA SER A 190 -2.80 24.96 -2.85
C SER A 190 -2.64 23.44 -2.91
N LYS A 191 -3.69 22.67 -2.56
CA LYS A 191 -3.70 21.21 -2.67
C LYS A 191 -3.71 20.78 -4.13
N GLN A 192 -4.50 21.46 -4.97
CA GLN A 192 -4.57 21.16 -6.40
C GLN A 192 -3.22 21.39 -7.09
N ARG A 193 -2.50 22.47 -6.76
CA ARG A 193 -1.15 22.74 -7.28
C ARG A 193 -0.17 21.61 -6.95
N LYS A 194 -0.17 21.13 -5.71
CA LYS A 194 0.70 20.03 -5.26
C LYS A 194 0.37 18.71 -5.97
N ARG A 195 -0.92 18.35 -6.04
CA ARG A 195 -1.40 17.18 -6.77
C ARG A 195 -1.01 17.24 -8.24
N ARG A 196 -1.28 18.38 -8.89
CA ARG A 196 -0.95 18.58 -10.31
C ARG A 196 0.53 18.42 -10.57
N TYR A 197 1.39 19.03 -9.75
CA TYR A 197 2.83 18.83 -9.86
C TYR A 197 3.23 17.35 -9.70
N LEU A 198 2.70 16.65 -8.70
CA LEU A 198 2.93 15.22 -8.54
C LEU A 198 2.52 14.42 -9.79
N PHE A 199 1.34 14.72 -10.35
CA PHE A 199 0.78 13.97 -11.49
C PHE A 199 1.49 14.26 -12.80
N ASP A 200 1.93 15.50 -13.01
CA ASP A 200 2.59 15.93 -14.24
C ASP A 200 4.08 15.53 -14.25
N GLU A 201 4.75 15.53 -13.09
CA GLU A 201 6.22 15.41 -13.02
C GLU A 201 6.73 14.05 -12.54
N HIS A 202 5.94 13.24 -11.80
CA HIS A 202 6.45 11.98 -11.25
C HIS A 202 6.55 10.89 -12.34
N PRO A 203 7.75 10.38 -12.66
CA PRO A 203 7.98 9.56 -13.86
C PRO A 203 7.36 8.15 -13.80
N ALA A 204 7.06 7.67 -12.60
CA ALA A 204 6.56 6.32 -12.35
C ALA A 204 5.27 6.32 -11.51
N LEU A 205 4.32 7.19 -11.88
CA LEU A 205 3.02 7.31 -11.23
C LEU A 205 1.88 6.97 -12.22
N ASP A 206 0.95 6.14 -11.77
CA ASP A 206 -0.38 5.98 -12.37
C ASP A 206 -1.40 6.66 -11.48
N VAL A 207 -2.25 7.50 -12.06
CA VAL A 207 -3.31 8.21 -11.34
C VAL A 207 -4.66 7.62 -11.73
N ILE A 208 -5.41 7.15 -10.74
CA ILE A 208 -6.74 6.58 -10.92
C ILE A 208 -7.74 7.48 -10.21
N SER A 209 -8.60 8.11 -11.01
CA SER A 209 -9.77 8.84 -10.50
C SER A 209 -10.96 7.89 -10.42
N ILE A 210 -11.63 7.85 -9.26
CA ILE A 210 -12.84 7.06 -9.05
C ILE A 210 -13.95 7.99 -8.60
N SER A 211 -15.07 8.00 -9.32
CA SER A 211 -16.23 8.80 -8.94
C SER A 211 -16.90 8.27 -7.66
N ARG A 212 -17.63 9.14 -6.97
CA ARG A 212 -18.39 8.76 -5.77
C ARG A 212 -19.44 7.67 -6.08
N GLU A 213 -20.02 7.74 -7.27
CA GLU A 213 -21.03 6.80 -7.76
C GLU A 213 -20.44 5.39 -7.86
N GLN A 214 -19.25 5.25 -8.48
CA GLN A 214 -18.54 3.98 -8.58
C GLN A 214 -18.16 3.41 -7.20
N VAL A 215 -17.73 4.26 -6.26
CA VAL A 215 -17.47 3.81 -4.88
C VAL A 215 -18.77 3.34 -4.17
N ALA A 216 -19.91 3.95 -4.49
CA ALA A 216 -21.18 3.63 -3.86
C ALA A 216 -21.77 2.29 -4.31
N GLU A 217 -21.35 1.76 -5.47
CA GLU A 217 -21.75 0.44 -5.97
C GLU A 217 -21.25 -0.72 -5.07
N GLY A 218 -20.26 -0.45 -4.21
CA GLY A 218 -19.76 -1.42 -3.23
C GLY A 218 -18.88 -2.53 -3.82
N GLN A 219 -18.55 -2.44 -5.12
CA GLN A 219 -17.62 -3.33 -5.78
C GLN A 219 -16.30 -2.60 -6.08
N PHE A 220 -15.19 -3.33 -6.03
CA PHE A 220 -13.90 -2.76 -6.41
C PHE A 220 -13.84 -2.60 -7.94
N PRO A 221 -13.61 -1.39 -8.47
CA PRO A 221 -13.61 -1.13 -9.92
C PRO A 221 -12.28 -1.58 -10.55
N ALA A 222 -12.08 -2.90 -10.59
CA ALA A 222 -10.83 -3.54 -10.99
C ALA A 222 -10.41 -3.17 -12.43
N ASP A 223 -11.36 -2.85 -13.30
CA ASP A 223 -11.13 -2.43 -14.69
C ASP A 223 -10.34 -1.11 -14.81
N LEU A 224 -10.38 -0.25 -13.78
CA LEU A 224 -9.61 0.99 -13.73
C LEU A 224 -8.14 0.77 -13.34
N PHE A 225 -7.79 -0.41 -12.84
CA PHE A 225 -6.47 -0.69 -12.29
C PHE A 225 -5.59 -1.49 -13.25
N PRO A 226 -4.26 -1.31 -13.21
CA PRO A 226 -3.33 -2.16 -13.94
C PRO A 226 -3.55 -3.63 -13.62
N VAL A 227 -3.38 -4.49 -14.63
CA VAL A 227 -3.54 -5.95 -14.48
C VAL A 227 -2.62 -6.53 -13.39
N ALA A 228 -1.45 -5.94 -13.19
CA ALA A 228 -0.53 -6.34 -12.12
C ALA A 228 -1.10 -6.11 -10.71
N LEU A 229 -2.01 -5.14 -10.53
CA LEU A 229 -2.71 -4.92 -9.27
C LEU A 229 -3.86 -5.91 -9.09
N THR A 230 -4.65 -6.13 -10.14
CA THR A 230 -5.85 -6.96 -10.07
C THR A 230 -5.57 -8.46 -10.13
N ARG A 231 -4.44 -8.86 -10.70
CA ARG A 231 -3.96 -10.25 -10.76
C ARG A 231 -2.61 -10.38 -10.07
N TYR A 232 -2.57 -9.89 -8.84
CA TYR A 232 -1.36 -9.75 -8.03
C TYR A 232 -0.58 -11.05 -7.77
N TRP A 233 -1.22 -12.21 -7.96
CA TRP A 233 -0.64 -13.54 -7.77
C TRP A 233 0.03 -14.11 -9.02
N ARG A 234 -0.21 -13.54 -10.21
CA ARG A 234 0.17 -14.15 -11.49
C ARG A 234 1.66 -14.48 -11.59
N ASP A 235 2.50 -13.60 -11.06
CA ASP A 235 3.96 -13.72 -11.16
C ASP A 235 4.60 -14.33 -9.89
N LEU A 236 3.77 -14.85 -8.98
CA LEU A 236 4.22 -15.45 -7.72
C LEU A 236 4.19 -16.98 -7.81
N PRO A 237 5.31 -17.67 -7.50
CA PRO A 237 5.33 -19.13 -7.49
C PRO A 237 4.58 -19.72 -6.29
N ASN A 238 4.49 -18.99 -5.18
CA ASN A 238 3.86 -19.39 -3.93
C ASN A 238 3.19 -18.16 -3.27
N PRO A 239 2.17 -18.36 -2.40
CA PRO A 239 1.61 -17.27 -1.63
C PRO A 239 2.66 -16.68 -0.69
N LEU A 240 2.61 -15.37 -0.48
CA LEU A 240 3.53 -14.68 0.43
C LEU A 240 3.19 -14.89 1.91
N GLY A 241 1.99 -15.42 2.21
CA GLY A 241 1.54 -15.82 3.55
C GLY A 241 1.49 -14.69 4.59
N PRO A 242 0.88 -14.92 5.77
CA PRO A 242 0.94 -13.97 6.89
C PRO A 242 2.30 -13.97 7.62
N ALA A 243 3.14 -14.97 7.35
CA ALA A 243 4.52 -15.02 7.83
C ALA A 243 5.44 -15.17 6.61
N PRO A 244 6.53 -14.38 6.50
CA PRO A 244 7.56 -14.72 5.53
C PRO A 244 7.98 -16.17 5.80
N PRO A 245 8.21 -16.98 4.76
CA PRO A 245 8.69 -18.34 4.96
C PRO A 245 9.88 -18.24 5.90
N ARG A 246 9.80 -18.95 7.05
CA ARG A 246 10.99 -19.18 7.85
C ARG A 246 12.04 -19.61 6.85
N LEU A 247 13.13 -18.85 6.74
CA LEU A 247 14.36 -19.34 6.13
C LEU A 247 14.56 -20.69 6.79
N VAL A 248 14.20 -21.77 6.09
CA VAL A 248 14.65 -23.10 6.42
C VAL A 248 16.14 -22.93 6.21
N LEU A 249 16.85 -22.69 7.32
CA LEU A 249 18.28 -22.80 7.38
C LEU A 249 18.58 -24.11 6.68
N GLN A 250 19.11 -24.03 5.47
CA GLN A 250 19.67 -25.18 4.80
C GLN A 250 20.74 -25.66 5.77
N THR A 251 20.44 -26.74 6.49
CA THR A 251 21.46 -27.48 7.22
C THR A 251 22.49 -27.88 6.17
N PRO A 252 23.75 -27.43 6.28
CA PRO A 252 24.78 -27.93 5.40
C PRO A 252 24.86 -29.45 5.60
N SER A 253 24.77 -30.16 4.50
CA SER A 253 25.05 -31.61 4.43
C SER A 253 26.53 -31.87 4.64
#